data_AF-A0A163GUY6-F1
#
_entry.id   AF-A0A163GUY6-F1
#
_cell.length_a   1.000
_cell.length_b   1.000
_cell.length_c   1.000
_cell.angle_alpha   90.00
_cell.angle_beta   90.00
_cell.angle_gamma   90.00
#
_symmetry.space_group_name_H-M   'P 1'
#
loop_
_entity.id
_entity.type
_entity.pdbx_description
1 polymer ?
#
loop_
_entity_poly.entity_id
_entity_poly.type
_entity_poly.pdbx_seq_one_letter_code
_entity_poly.pdbx_strand_id
1 'polypeptide(L)'
;MSPLKIHPALAILSLFAMSAPAARSDVEYIPFPTREELRSIQLQAYACSRDNDAEACSSTRELIDPLLDHPRLPSSCKDVVWDLLQVANKVPKNNFQRRDAIDQPAKRLSIICINPAKQTAPKPSQQGGLAPQQS
;
A
#
# COMPACT_ATOMS: atom_id res chain seq x y z
N MET A 1 26.72 -40.75 45.61
CA MET A 1 26.19 -39.40 45.29
C MET A 1 27.38 -38.46 45.22
N SER A 2 27.87 -38.13 44.03
CA SER A 2 29.05 -37.28 43.84
C SER A 2 28.61 -35.86 43.52
N PRO A 3 29.14 -34.82 44.19
CA PRO A 3 28.82 -33.44 43.85
C PRO A 3 29.53 -33.02 42.55
N LEU A 4 28.78 -32.50 41.58
CA LEU A 4 29.35 -31.86 40.39
C LEU A 4 30.21 -30.67 40.82
N LYS A 5 31.50 -30.71 40.49
CA LYS A 5 32.42 -29.57 40.61
C LYS A 5 32.24 -28.67 39.39
N ILE A 6 31.56 -27.54 39.57
CA ILE A 6 31.41 -26.51 38.56
C ILE A 6 32.75 -25.77 38.45
N HIS A 7 33.42 -25.95 37.31
CA HIS A 7 34.71 -25.31 37.03
C HIS A 7 34.49 -23.81 36.76
N PRO A 8 35.22 -22.90 37.44
CA PRO A 8 35.01 -21.45 37.32
C PRO A 8 35.40 -20.89 35.95
N ALA A 9 36.10 -21.66 35.12
CA ALA A 9 36.50 -21.26 33.77
C ALA A 9 35.32 -21.13 32.79
N LEU A 10 34.17 -21.75 33.07
CA LEU A 10 32.98 -21.72 32.21
C LEU A 10 32.05 -20.54 32.50
N ALA A 11 32.28 -19.81 33.61
CA ALA A 11 31.46 -18.66 34.01
C ALA A 11 31.90 -17.32 33.41
N ILE A 12 33.04 -17.26 32.72
CA ILE A 12 33.62 -16.01 32.20
C ILE A 12 33.25 -15.76 30.71
N LEU A 13 32.74 -16.77 30.01
CA LEU A 13 32.45 -16.66 28.57
C LEU A 13 31.08 -16.02 28.23
N SER A 14 30.30 -15.60 29.24
CA SER A 14 28.93 -15.09 29.07
C SER A 14 28.79 -13.57 29.16
N LEU A 15 29.88 -12.81 29.33
CA LEU A 15 29.83 -11.34 29.55
C LEU A 15 30.18 -10.47 28.33
N PHE A 16 30.32 -11.04 27.13
CA PHE A 16 30.65 -10.29 25.90
C PHE A 16 29.51 -10.22 24.87
N ALA A 17 28.29 -10.50 25.29
CA ALA A 17 27.12 -10.25 24.46
C ALA A 17 26.37 -9.05 25.05
N MET A 18 26.32 -7.95 24.29
CA MET A 18 25.43 -6.78 24.42
C MET A 18 26.15 -5.41 24.46
N SER A 19 26.95 -5.13 23.44
CA SER A 19 27.18 -3.75 23.02
C SER A 19 27.31 -3.66 21.50
N ALA A 20 26.30 -4.18 20.79
CA ALA A 20 26.14 -3.80 19.40
C ALA A 20 25.66 -2.34 19.39
N PRO A 21 26.38 -1.41 18.75
CA PRO A 21 25.84 -0.07 18.50
C PRO A 21 24.50 -0.24 17.81
N ALA A 22 23.48 0.48 18.28
CA ALA A 22 22.23 0.59 17.54
C ALA A 22 22.55 1.31 16.22
N ALA A 23 22.86 0.54 15.18
CA ALA A 23 22.95 1.05 13.83
C ALA A 23 21.55 1.56 13.49
N ARG A 24 21.33 2.87 13.60
CA ARG A 24 20.22 3.53 12.94
C ARG A 24 20.52 3.40 11.45
N SER A 25 19.84 2.47 10.78
CA SER A 25 19.78 2.50 9.33
C SER A 25 19.05 3.80 8.96
N ASP A 26 19.74 4.71 8.27
CA ASP A 26 19.06 5.77 7.52
C ASP A 26 18.26 5.07 6.42
N VAL A 27 17.02 4.69 6.74
CA VAL A 27 16.09 4.14 5.75
C VAL A 27 15.79 5.26 4.78
N GLU A 28 16.22 5.08 3.53
CA GLU A 28 15.94 6.02 2.45
C GLU A 28 14.45 6.36 2.44
N TYR A 29 14.16 7.66 2.44
CA TYR A 29 12.79 8.13 2.46
C TYR A 29 12.14 7.88 1.09
N ILE A 30 11.23 6.91 1.03
CA ILE A 30 10.39 6.68 -0.14
C ILE A 30 9.07 7.45 0.05
N PRO A 31 8.74 8.42 -0.83
CA PRO A 31 7.48 9.16 -0.74
C PRO A 31 6.28 8.27 -1.05
N PHE A 32 5.10 8.63 -0.53
CA PHE A 32 3.85 8.01 -1.00
C PHE A 32 3.57 8.41 -2.45
N PRO A 33 2.91 7.55 -3.24
CA PRO A 33 2.42 7.94 -4.55
C PRO A 33 1.46 9.12 -4.44
N THR A 34 1.59 10.04 -5.39
CA THR A 34 0.74 11.21 -5.55
C THR A 34 -0.62 10.80 -6.11
N ARG A 35 -1.60 11.70 -5.95
CA ARG A 35 -2.94 11.50 -6.55
C ARG A 35 -2.86 11.39 -8.07
N GLU A 36 -1.96 12.14 -8.70
CA GLU A 36 -1.82 12.14 -10.16
C GLU A 36 -1.21 10.83 -10.66
N GLU A 37 -0.21 10.28 -9.97
CA GLU A 37 0.34 8.95 -10.28
C GLU A 37 -0.74 7.87 -10.14
N LEU A 38 -1.50 7.87 -9.04
CA LEU A 38 -2.60 6.91 -8.85
C LEU A 38 -3.71 7.07 -9.90
N ARG A 39 -4.00 8.30 -10.33
CA ARG A 39 -4.94 8.58 -11.40
C ARG A 39 -4.44 8.11 -12.76
N SER A 40 -3.16 8.28 -13.05
CA SER A 40 -2.54 7.74 -14.27
C SER A 40 -2.68 6.22 -14.35
N ILE A 41 -2.37 5.52 -13.25
CA ILE A 41 -2.56 4.07 -13.14
C ILE A 41 -4.01 3.68 -13.39
N GLN A 42 -4.96 4.38 -12.75
CA GLN A 42 -6.39 4.14 -12.92
C GLN A 42 -6.83 4.28 -14.38
N LEU A 43 -6.34 5.29 -15.10
CA LEU A 43 -6.66 5.50 -16.52
C LEU A 43 -6.08 4.39 -17.40
N GLN A 44 -4.87 3.92 -17.11
CA GLN A 44 -4.28 2.78 -17.83
C GLN A 44 -5.04 1.48 -17.58
N ALA A 45 -5.45 1.23 -16.32
CA ALA A 45 -6.30 0.09 -16.01
C ALA A 45 -7.63 0.14 -16.77
N TYR A 46 -8.26 1.32 -16.89
CA TYR A 46 -9.46 1.50 -17.71
C TYR A 46 -9.21 1.30 -19.21
N ALA A 47 -8.04 1.66 -19.73
CA ALA A 47 -7.65 1.32 -21.09
C ALA A 47 -7.53 -0.19 -21.27
N CYS A 48 -6.85 -0.92 -20.37
CA CYS A 48 -6.79 -2.38 -20.40
C CYS A 48 -8.17 -3.05 -20.31
N SER A 49 -9.06 -2.49 -19.49
CA SER A 49 -10.46 -2.92 -19.37
C SER A 49 -11.21 -2.74 -20.69
N ARG A 50 -11.22 -1.52 -21.24
CA ARG A 50 -11.97 -1.18 -22.46
C ARG A 50 -11.42 -1.87 -23.70
N ASP A 51 -10.11 -1.79 -23.90
CA ASP A 51 -9.48 -2.13 -25.17
C ASP A 51 -9.05 -3.60 -25.22
N ASN A 52 -8.79 -4.22 -24.05
CA ASN A 52 -8.28 -5.60 -23.94
C ASN A 52 -7.04 -5.82 -24.84
N ASP A 53 -6.24 -4.76 -24.97
CA ASP A 53 -5.00 -4.75 -25.72
C ASP A 53 -3.84 -5.25 -24.84
N ALA A 54 -2.84 -5.87 -25.47
CA ALA A 54 -1.70 -6.43 -24.76
C ALA A 54 -0.84 -5.34 -24.11
N GLU A 55 -0.60 -4.25 -24.81
CA GLU A 55 0.23 -3.11 -24.38
C GLU A 55 -0.42 -2.35 -23.23
N ALA A 56 -1.72 -2.06 -23.34
CA ALA A 56 -2.45 -1.38 -22.27
C ALA A 56 -2.47 -2.20 -20.97
N CYS A 57 -2.67 -3.52 -21.09
CA CYS A 57 -2.67 -4.41 -19.94
C CYS A 57 -1.27 -4.62 -19.36
N SER A 58 -0.23 -4.79 -20.18
CA SER A 58 1.16 -4.90 -19.68
C SER A 58 1.61 -3.62 -19.00
N SER A 59 1.34 -2.46 -19.60
CA SER A 59 1.62 -1.15 -19.00
C SER A 59 0.94 -0.98 -17.65
N THR A 60 -0.31 -1.42 -17.52
CA THR A 60 -1.03 -1.39 -16.24
C THR A 60 -0.30 -2.23 -15.20
N ARG A 61 0.11 -3.46 -15.55
CA ARG A 61 0.82 -4.36 -14.64
C ARG A 61 2.17 -3.79 -14.20
N GLU A 62 2.95 -3.27 -15.15
CA GLU A 62 4.27 -2.68 -14.89
C GLU A 62 4.20 -1.49 -13.94
N LEU A 63 3.15 -0.67 -14.02
CA LEU A 63 2.97 0.47 -13.12
C LEU A 63 2.57 0.07 -11.69
N ILE A 64 1.83 -1.03 -11.53
CA ILE A 64 1.28 -1.43 -10.22
C ILE A 64 2.12 -2.45 -9.48
N ASP A 65 2.91 -3.26 -10.17
CA ASP A 65 3.74 -4.31 -9.56
C ASP A 65 4.70 -3.74 -8.48
N PRO A 66 5.42 -2.63 -8.71
CA PRO A 66 6.28 -2.03 -7.68
C PRO A 66 5.53 -1.52 -6.44
N LEU A 67 4.21 -1.29 -6.53
CA LEU A 67 3.43 -0.83 -5.39
C LEU A 67 3.23 -1.91 -4.32
N LEU A 68 3.35 -3.20 -4.69
CA LEU A 68 3.29 -4.32 -3.73
C LEU A 68 4.46 -4.27 -2.74
N ASP A 69 5.65 -3.88 -3.20
CA ASP A 69 6.86 -3.79 -2.38
C ASP A 69 7.03 -2.42 -1.72
N HIS A 70 6.13 -1.47 -1.97
CA HIS A 70 6.24 -0.13 -1.41
C HIS A 70 6.18 -0.15 0.13
N PRO A 71 7.21 0.38 0.84
CA PRO A 71 7.35 0.19 2.29
C PRO A 71 6.34 0.97 3.13
N ARG A 72 5.71 1.99 2.53
CA ARG A 72 4.77 2.89 3.23
C ARG A 72 3.31 2.69 2.84
N LEU A 73 3.02 1.89 1.80
CA LEU A 73 1.64 1.65 1.42
C LEU A 73 0.99 0.70 2.44
N PRO A 74 -0.22 1.01 2.91
CA PRO A 74 -0.92 0.15 3.86
C PRO A 74 -1.29 -1.18 3.18
N SER A 75 -1.46 -2.24 3.98
CA SER A 75 -1.86 -3.57 3.47
C SER A 75 -3.12 -3.50 2.61
N SER A 76 -4.10 -2.68 2.98
CA SER A 76 -5.32 -2.49 2.19
C SER A 76 -5.08 -1.94 0.79
N CYS A 77 -4.07 -1.09 0.59
CA CYS A 77 -3.67 -0.66 -0.75
C CYS A 77 -3.01 -1.81 -1.51
N LYS A 78 -2.16 -2.60 -0.84
CA LYS A 78 -1.51 -3.76 -1.45
C LYS A 78 -2.52 -4.82 -1.89
N ASP A 79 -3.60 -5.01 -1.13
CA ASP A 79 -4.69 -5.91 -1.51
C ASP A 79 -5.39 -5.44 -2.80
N VAL A 80 -5.66 -4.13 -2.93
CA VAL A 80 -6.24 -3.55 -4.16
C VAL A 80 -5.29 -3.70 -5.36
N VAL A 81 -4.00 -3.44 -5.15
CA VAL A 81 -2.96 -3.60 -6.17
C VAL A 81 -2.88 -5.06 -6.61
N TRP A 82 -2.87 -5.99 -5.66
CA TRP A 82 -2.84 -7.42 -5.92
C TRP A 82 -4.07 -7.87 -6.71
N ASP A 83 -5.28 -7.47 -6.29
CA ASP A 83 -6.52 -7.75 -7.01
C ASP A 83 -6.43 -7.30 -8.47
N LEU A 84 -5.98 -6.05 -8.70
CA LEU A 84 -5.84 -5.49 -10.05
C LEU A 84 -4.79 -6.25 -10.86
N LEU A 85 -3.64 -6.59 -10.25
CA LEU A 85 -2.56 -7.33 -10.91
C LEU A 85 -3.02 -8.71 -11.37
N GLN A 86 -3.93 -9.38 -10.66
CA GLN A 86 -4.44 -10.69 -11.08
C GLN A 86 -5.29 -10.61 -12.36
N VAL A 87 -6.06 -9.53 -12.51
CA VAL A 87 -7.09 -9.42 -13.56
C VAL A 87 -6.67 -8.57 -14.76
N ALA A 88 -5.64 -7.72 -14.61
CA ALA A 88 -5.11 -6.84 -15.66
C ALA A 88 -4.29 -7.58 -16.72
N ASN A 89 -4.86 -8.64 -17.31
CA ASN A 89 -4.25 -9.42 -18.38
C ASN A 89 -5.12 -9.37 -19.63
N LYS A 90 -4.49 -9.38 -20.81
CA LYS A 90 -5.23 -9.60 -22.06
C LYS A 90 -5.87 -10.99 -22.04
N VAL A 91 -7.13 -11.06 -22.43
CA VAL A 91 -7.86 -12.34 -22.56
C VAL A 91 -8.39 -12.51 -23.98
N PRO A 92 -8.80 -13.73 -24.39
CA PRO A 92 -9.37 -13.96 -25.71
C PRO A 92 -10.69 -13.22 -25.98
N LYS A 93 -11.50 -12.94 -24.95
CA LYS A 93 -12.82 -12.27 -25.07
C LYS A 93 -13.01 -11.19 -24.02
N ASN A 94 -13.26 -9.95 -24.44
CA ASN A 94 -13.51 -8.84 -23.52
C ASN A 94 -15.00 -8.75 -23.12
N ASN A 95 -15.40 -9.50 -22.09
CA ASN A 95 -16.77 -9.47 -21.58
C ASN A 95 -16.95 -8.44 -20.45
N PHE A 96 -18.21 -8.15 -20.12
CA PHE A 96 -18.55 -7.20 -19.05
C PHE A 96 -17.97 -7.62 -17.69
N GLN A 97 -18.00 -8.90 -17.36
CA GLN A 97 -17.51 -9.43 -16.08
C GLN A 97 -16.02 -9.17 -15.89
N ARG A 98 -15.21 -9.34 -16.94
CA ARG A 98 -13.77 -9.00 -16.92
C ARG A 98 -13.57 -7.51 -16.74
N ARG A 99 -14.31 -6.70 -17.50
CA ARG A 99 -14.19 -5.24 -17.43
C ARG A 99 -14.47 -4.74 -16.02
N ASP A 100 -15.55 -5.21 -15.41
CA ASP A 100 -15.89 -4.88 -14.03
C ASP A 100 -14.82 -5.39 -13.04
N ALA A 101 -14.29 -6.60 -13.24
CA ALA A 101 -13.21 -7.13 -12.39
C ALA A 101 -11.94 -6.25 -12.40
N ILE A 102 -11.63 -5.57 -13.51
CA ILE A 102 -10.54 -4.58 -13.60
C ILE A 102 -10.96 -3.23 -13.03
N ASP A 103 -12.16 -2.76 -13.40
CA ASP A 103 -12.62 -1.40 -13.08
C ASP A 103 -12.83 -1.20 -11.57
N GLN A 104 -13.30 -2.23 -10.85
CA GLN A 104 -13.55 -2.19 -9.42
C GLN A 104 -12.27 -1.90 -8.59
N PRO A 105 -11.18 -2.68 -8.68
CA PRO A 105 -9.95 -2.35 -7.97
C PRO A 105 -9.31 -1.06 -8.48
N ALA A 106 -9.35 -0.78 -9.79
CA ALA A 106 -8.81 0.47 -10.34
C ALA A 106 -9.48 1.73 -9.74
N LYS A 107 -10.80 1.71 -9.52
CA LYS A 107 -11.54 2.80 -8.87
C LYS A 107 -11.08 3.04 -7.43
N ARG A 108 -10.66 1.99 -6.72
CA ARG A 108 -10.28 2.05 -5.31
C ARG A 108 -8.87 2.58 -5.08
N LEU A 109 -7.97 2.49 -6.06
CA LEU A 109 -6.57 2.94 -5.95
C LEU A 109 -6.45 4.37 -5.39
N SER A 110 -7.13 5.34 -6.00
CA SER A 110 -7.05 6.75 -5.62
C SER A 110 -7.68 7.08 -4.25
N ILE A 111 -8.40 6.13 -3.63
CA ILE A 111 -9.04 6.29 -2.32
C ILE A 111 -8.20 5.60 -1.24
N ILE A 112 -7.72 4.39 -1.54
CA ILE A 112 -7.07 3.51 -0.54
C ILE A 112 -5.56 3.73 -0.49
N CYS A 113 -4.92 4.03 -1.63
CA CYS A 113 -3.46 4.13 -1.72
C CYS A 113 -2.90 5.53 -1.43
N ILE A 114 -3.75 6.54 -1.25
CA ILE A 114 -3.30 7.90 -0.92
C ILE A 114 -2.81 7.96 0.53
N ASN A 115 -1.82 8.84 0.79
CA ASN A 115 -1.29 9.06 2.14
C ASN A 115 -2.42 9.41 3.14
N PRO A 116 -2.67 8.57 4.17
CA PRO A 116 -3.75 8.79 5.12
C PRO A 116 -3.56 10.08 5.94
N ALA A 117 -2.33 10.54 6.17
CA ALA A 117 -2.07 11.80 6.87
C ALA A 117 -2.48 13.05 6.07
N LYS A 118 -2.62 12.94 4.74
CA LYS A 118 -3.15 14.01 3.88
C LYS A 118 -4.68 13.95 3.73
N GLN A 119 -5.34 12.93 4.28
CA GLN A 119 -6.80 12.86 4.37
C GLN A 119 -7.27 13.58 5.63
N THR A 120 -7.03 14.90 5.72
CA THR A 120 -7.64 15.71 6.77
C THR A 120 -9.15 15.70 6.56
N ALA A 121 -9.90 15.12 7.50
CA ALA A 121 -11.35 15.24 7.55
C ALA A 121 -11.76 16.73 7.43
N PRO A 122 -12.87 17.06 6.75
CA PRO A 122 -13.39 18.42 6.78
C PRO A 122 -13.55 18.85 8.24
N LYS A 123 -12.96 19.98 8.64
CA LYS A 123 -13.31 20.60 9.93
C LYS A 123 -14.83 20.83 9.90
N PRO A 124 -15.60 20.41 10.91
CA PRO A 124 -17.01 20.75 10.98
C PRO A 124 -17.14 22.27 10.92
N SER A 125 -17.81 22.76 9.88
CA SER A 125 -18.13 24.16 9.68
C SER A 125 -19.05 24.61 10.82
N GLN A 126 -18.57 25.47 11.72
CA GLN A 126 -19.39 26.11 12.75
C GLN A 126 -20.29 27.23 12.20
N GLN A 127 -20.90 27.03 11.03
CA GLN A 127 -21.89 27.95 10.46
C GLN A 127 -23.19 27.19 10.25
N GLY A 128 -23.93 27.07 11.36
CA GLY A 128 -25.23 26.43 11.43
C GLY A 128 -25.92 26.76 12.74
N GLY A 129 -25.88 28.03 13.16
CA GLY A 129 -26.71 28.53 14.25
C GLY A 129 -28.01 29.08 13.67
N LEU A 130 -29.13 28.40 13.92
CA LEU A 130 -30.47 28.91 13.64
C LEU A 130 -30.68 30.21 14.41
N ALA A 131 -30.99 31.31 13.71
CA ALA A 131 -31.55 32.50 14.33
C ALA A 131 -33.07 32.28 14.56
N PRO A 132 -33.60 32.52 15.77
CA PRO A 132 -35.04 32.44 15.99
C PRO A 132 -35.74 33.66 15.35
N GLN A 133 -36.69 33.39 14.46
CA GLN A 133 -37.67 34.38 14.00
C GLN A 133 -38.66 34.64 15.14
N GLN A 134 -38.70 35.86 15.67
CA GLN A 134 -39.71 36.31 16.61
C GLN A 134 -40.97 36.73 15.84
N SER A 135 -42.13 36.24 16.29
CA SER A 135 -43.47 36.72 15.92
C SER A 135 -43.95 37.77 16.93
#